data_AF-W1F8T4-F1
#
_entry.id   AF-W1F8T4-F1
#
_cell.length_a   1.000
_cell.length_b   1.000
_cell.length_c   1.000
_cell.angle_alpha   90.00
_cell.angle_beta   90.00
_cell.angle_gamma   90.00
#
_symmetry.space_group_name_H-M   'P 1'
#
loop_
_entity.id
_entity.type
_entity.pdbx_description
1 polymer ?
#
loop_
_entity_poly.entity_id
_entity_poly.type
_entity_poly.pdbx_seq_one_letter_code
_entity_poly.pdbx_strand_id
1 'polypeptide(L)'
;MLTAQAEAQELKNERERGDVISTEFCIYALSKLASQISSIMGSLPLTMQRSFPQMTPAMLDGLKKEVVRACNACTKLDENIPRMLSDYLMETTGNVPDKFQPDKDK
;
A
#
# COMPACT_ATOMS: atom_id res chain seq x y z
N MET A 1 -0.19 -8.36 -35.57
CA MET A 1 1.02 -9.00 -35.01
C MET A 1 2.20 -8.04 -34.89
N LEU A 2 2.52 -7.24 -35.92
CA LEU A 2 3.64 -6.27 -35.88
C LEU A 2 3.50 -5.16 -34.81
N THR A 3 2.29 -4.67 -34.55
CA THR A 3 2.03 -3.62 -33.56
C THR A 3 2.22 -4.08 -32.12
N ALA A 4 1.72 -5.26 -31.76
CA ALA A 4 1.85 -5.82 -30.41
C ALA A 4 3.32 -6.15 -30.03
N GLN A 5 4.15 -6.56 -30.99
CA GLN A 5 5.59 -6.76 -30.75
C GLN A 5 6.35 -5.43 -30.60
N ALA A 6 5.95 -4.41 -31.37
CA ALA A 6 6.52 -3.06 -31.24
C ALA A 6 6.18 -2.42 -29.89
N GLU A 7 4.91 -2.49 -29.46
CA GLU A 7 4.46 -2.01 -28.14
C GLU A 7 5.17 -2.73 -26.99
N ALA A 8 5.36 -4.04 -27.09
CA ALA A 8 6.10 -4.81 -26.08
C ALA A 8 7.58 -4.41 -26.00
N GLN A 9 8.19 -4.07 -27.13
CA GLN A 9 9.58 -3.62 -27.19
C GLN A 9 9.74 -2.18 -26.67
N GLU A 10 8.80 -1.29 -26.96
CA GLU A 10 8.78 0.07 -26.40
C GLU A 10 8.64 0.04 -24.87
N LEU A 11 7.70 -0.74 -24.33
CA LEU A 11 7.56 -0.96 -22.89
C LEU A 11 8.84 -1.49 -22.23
N LYS A 12 9.58 -2.36 -22.94
CA LYS A 12 10.87 -2.88 -22.46
C LYS A 12 11.94 -1.78 -22.44
N ASN A 13 12.02 -0.97 -23.49
CA ASN A 13 12.99 0.13 -23.60
C ASN A 13 12.71 1.23 -22.54
N GLU A 14 11.45 1.52 -22.24
CA GLU A 14 11.06 2.47 -21.17
C GLU A 14 11.40 1.93 -19.78
N ARG A 15 11.26 0.62 -19.53
CA ARG A 15 11.72 -0.02 -18.29
C ARG A 15 13.23 0.06 -18.12
N GLU A 16 13.99 -0.20 -19.19
CA GLU A 16 15.46 -0.14 -19.17
C GLU A 16 15.99 1.29 -18.97
N ARG A 17 15.23 2.31 -19.42
CA ARG A 17 15.51 3.73 -19.15
C ARG A 17 15.09 4.20 -17.74
N GLY A 18 14.25 3.45 -17.04
CA GLY A 18 13.74 3.80 -15.72
C GLY A 18 12.51 4.72 -15.71
N ASP A 19 11.87 4.95 -16.86
CA ASP A 19 10.71 5.83 -16.98
C ASP A 19 9.40 5.15 -16.53
N VAL A 20 9.38 3.82 -16.50
CA VAL A 20 8.26 3.01 -15.99
C VAL A 20 8.72 2.05 -14.91
N ILE A 21 8.07 2.11 -13.74
CA ILE A 21 8.31 1.21 -12.62
C ILE A 21 7.28 0.07 -12.67
N SER A 22 7.72 -1.15 -12.39
CA SER A 22 6.80 -2.30 -12.30
C SER A 22 5.76 -2.07 -11.20
N THR A 23 4.48 -2.23 -11.52
CA THR A 23 3.39 -2.21 -10.53
C THR A 23 3.65 -3.21 -9.40
N GLU A 24 4.24 -4.37 -9.69
CA GLU A 24 4.63 -5.37 -8.70
C GLU A 24 5.68 -4.84 -7.71
N PHE A 25 6.62 -4.01 -8.19
CA PHE A 25 7.59 -3.36 -7.32
C PHE A 25 6.92 -2.32 -6.42
N CYS A 26 5.98 -1.53 -6.94
CA CYS A 26 5.23 -0.57 -6.11
C CYS A 26 4.45 -1.27 -5.00
N ILE A 27 3.77 -2.37 -5.32
CA ILE A 27 3.06 -3.20 -4.33
C ILE A 27 4.07 -3.75 -3.31
N TYR A 28 5.18 -4.33 -3.76
CA TYR A 28 6.23 -4.85 -2.88
C TYR A 28 6.79 -3.79 -1.92
N ALA A 29 7.16 -2.61 -2.44
CA ALA A 29 7.75 -1.52 -1.68
C ALA A 29 6.77 -0.97 -0.63
N LEU A 30 5.49 -0.79 -1.02
CA LEU A 30 4.45 -0.32 -0.12
C LEU A 30 4.10 -1.36 0.97
N SER A 31 4.03 -2.64 0.63
CA SER A 31 3.85 -3.71 1.62
C SER A 31 5.02 -3.79 2.60
N LYS A 32 6.26 -3.57 2.13
CA LYS A 32 7.43 -3.48 3.01
C LYS A 32 7.38 -2.27 3.94
N LEU A 33 6.98 -1.11 3.43
CA LEU A 33 6.81 0.10 4.24
C LEU A 33 5.72 -0.09 5.30
N ALA A 34 4.56 -0.63 4.91
CA ALA A 34 3.46 -0.94 5.83
C ALA A 34 3.89 -1.91 6.95
N SER A 35 4.69 -2.92 6.61
CA SER A 35 5.25 -3.87 7.58
C SER A 35 6.20 -3.18 8.58
N GLN A 36 7.09 -2.29 8.11
CA GLN A 36 7.98 -1.52 8.97
C GLN A 36 7.20 -0.61 9.94
N ILE A 37 6.19 0.10 9.42
CA ILE A 37 5.32 0.97 10.25
C ILE A 37 4.60 0.12 11.31
N SER A 38 4.02 -1.02 10.92
CA SER A 38 3.34 -1.92 11.85
C SER A 38 4.25 -2.41 12.97
N SER A 39 5.51 -2.73 12.66
CA SER A 39 6.51 -3.12 13.66
C SER A 39 6.81 -2.01 14.66
N ILE A 40 7.01 -0.78 14.18
CA ILE A 40 7.23 0.39 15.05
C ILE A 40 6.01 0.64 15.93
N MET A 41 4.81 0.64 15.34
CA MET A 41 3.56 0.86 16.07
C MET A 41 3.33 -0.21 17.14
N GLY A 42 3.64 -1.49 16.86
CA GLY A 42 3.54 -2.58 17.84
C GLY A 42 4.41 -2.39 19.07
N SER A 43 5.55 -1.70 18.95
CA SER A 43 6.43 -1.40 20.09
C SER A 43 5.98 -0.19 20.93
N LEU A 44 5.12 0.67 20.39
CA LEU A 44 4.73 1.95 20.98
C LEU A 44 4.11 1.82 22.39
N PRO A 45 3.21 0.86 22.68
CA PRO A 45 2.63 0.74 24.01
C PRO A 45 3.68 0.44 25.10
N LEU A 46 4.68 -0.38 24.78
CA LEU A 46 5.76 -0.72 25.71
C LEU A 46 6.68 0.47 25.96
N THR A 47 7.02 1.21 24.90
CA THR A 47 7.83 2.43 25.01
C THR A 47 7.12 3.49 25.88
N MET A 48 5.81 3.66 25.70
CA MET A 48 5.00 4.56 26.52
C MET A 48 4.95 4.11 27.99
N GLN A 49 4.75 2.82 28.26
CA GLN A 49 4.77 2.27 29.62
C GLN A 49 6.10 2.53 30.34
N ARG A 50 7.23 2.37 29.64
CA ARG A 50 8.57 2.60 30.19
C ARG A 50 8.84 4.08 30.46
N SER A 51 8.35 4.96 29.58
CA SER A 51 8.55 6.41 29.68
C SER A 51 7.62 7.07 30.71
N PHE A 52 6.46 6.46 30.96
CA PHE A 52 5.43 6.99 31.86
C PHE A 52 4.93 5.90 32.82
N PRO A 53 5.68 5.56 33.88
CA PRO A 53 5.32 4.49 34.82
C PRO A 53 3.97 4.67 35.52
N GLN A 54 3.46 5.91 35.61
CA GLN A 54 2.17 6.27 36.19
C GLN A 54 0.96 5.94 35.29
N MET A 55 1.20 5.52 34.04
CA MET A 55 0.13 5.22 33.08
C MET A 55 -0.72 4.05 33.58
N THR A 56 -2.04 4.22 33.62
CA THR A 56 -2.92 3.17 34.13
C THR A 56 -3.05 2.02 33.12
N PRO A 57 -3.37 0.79 33.58
CA PRO A 57 -3.63 -0.33 32.67
C PRO A 57 -4.71 -0.03 31.62
N ALA A 58 -5.77 0.70 32.00
CA ALA A 58 -6.84 1.09 31.07
C ALA A 58 -6.35 2.03 29.95
N MET A 59 -5.44 2.96 30.26
CA MET A 59 -4.83 3.83 29.25
C MET A 59 -3.95 3.04 28.29
N LEU A 60 -3.15 2.09 28.82
CA LEU A 60 -2.32 1.21 28.00
C LEU A 60 -3.15 0.32 27.08
N ASP A 61 -4.29 -0.20 27.56
CA ASP A 61 -5.18 -1.01 26.74
C ASP A 61 -5.89 -0.18 25.66
N GLY A 62 -6.27 1.06 25.96
CA GLY A 62 -6.75 2.01 24.95
C GLY A 62 -5.69 2.25 23.86
N LEU A 63 -4.44 2.51 24.26
CA LEU A 63 -3.34 2.72 23.32
C LEU A 63 -3.07 1.48 22.44
N LYS A 64 -3.05 0.28 23.03
CA LYS A 64 -2.90 -0.97 22.27
C LYS A 64 -4.00 -1.15 21.24
N LYS A 65 -5.25 -0.83 21.58
CA LYS A 65 -6.38 -0.92 20.64
C LYS A 65 -6.21 0.02 19.45
N GLU A 66 -5.81 1.26 19.67
CA GLU A 66 -5.57 2.22 18.58
C GLU A 66 -4.38 1.80 17.70
N VAL A 67 -3.31 1.27 18.30
CA VAL A 67 -2.18 0.68 17.55
C VAL A 67 -2.65 -0.46 16.64
N VAL A 68 -3.43 -1.40 17.17
CA VAL A 68 -3.98 -2.52 16.38
C VAL A 68 -4.88 -2.01 15.25
N ARG A 69 -5.73 -1.01 15.52
CA ARG A 69 -6.57 -0.38 14.49
C ARG A 69 -5.73 0.21 13.36
N ALA A 70 -4.66 0.95 13.69
CA ALA A 70 -3.77 1.55 12.71
C ALA A 70 -3.02 0.49 11.88
N CYS A 71 -2.45 -0.54 12.54
CA CYS A 71 -1.79 -1.65 11.86
C CYS A 71 -2.73 -2.36 10.88
N ASN A 72 -3.97 -2.63 11.30
CA ASN A 72 -4.96 -3.31 10.46
C ASN A 72 -5.40 -2.48 9.25
N ALA A 73 -5.38 -1.14 9.35
CA ALA A 73 -5.61 -0.27 8.20
C ALA A 73 -4.47 -0.39 7.17
N CYS A 74 -3.22 -0.55 7.64
CA CYS A 74 -2.06 -0.75 6.77
C CYS A 74 -1.99 -2.16 6.16
N THR A 75 -2.51 -3.19 6.84
CA THR A 75 -2.51 -4.58 6.33
C THR A 75 -3.29 -4.75 5.03
N LYS A 76 -4.24 -3.87 4.74
CA LYS A 76 -5.06 -3.92 3.52
C LYS A 76 -4.48 -3.06 2.39
N LEU A 77 -3.26 -2.56 2.52
CA LEU A 77 -2.71 -1.61 1.56
C LEU A 77 -2.47 -2.26 0.19
N ASP A 78 -2.00 -3.50 0.17
CA ASP A 78 -1.82 -4.31 -1.04
C ASP A 78 -3.12 -4.53 -1.82
N GLU A 79 -4.22 -4.82 -1.11
CA GLU A 79 -5.56 -4.96 -1.68
C GLU A 79 -6.15 -3.62 -2.18
N ASN A 80 -5.80 -2.50 -1.52
CA ASN A 80 -6.34 -1.19 -1.85
C ASN A 80 -5.54 -0.43 -2.93
N ILE A 81 -4.26 -0.73 -3.14
CA ILE A 81 -3.43 -0.07 -4.15
C ILE A 81 -4.06 -0.11 -5.55
N PRO A 82 -4.56 -1.25 -6.06
CA PRO A 82 -5.23 -1.30 -7.36
C PRO A 82 -6.45 -0.39 -7.43
N ARG A 83 -7.23 -0.32 -6.34
CA ARG A 83 -8.41 0.54 -6.25
C ARG A 83 -8.03 2.02 -6.22
N MET A 84 -7.02 2.40 -5.44
CA MET A 84 -6.51 3.78 -5.42
C MET A 84 -5.97 4.22 -6.79
N LEU A 85 -5.33 3.30 -7.52
CA LEU A 85 -4.89 3.56 -8.89
C LEU A 85 -6.08 3.77 -9.83
N SER A 86 -7.12 2.93 -9.72
CA SER A 86 -8.37 3.10 -10.47
C SER A 86 -9.00 4.47 -10.20
N ASP A 87 -9.17 4.84 -8.94
CA ASP A 87 -9.77 6.12 -8.54
C ASP A 87 -8.95 7.30 -9.08
N TYR A 88 -7.62 7.25 -8.95
CA TYR A 88 -6.72 8.27 -9.49
C TYR A 88 -6.83 8.42 -11.02
N LEU A 89 -6.86 7.31 -11.76
CA LEU A 89 -6.99 7.34 -13.21
C LEU A 89 -8.36 7.88 -13.64
N MET A 90 -9.43 7.54 -12.91
CA MET A 90 -10.75 8.09 -13.15
C MET A 90 -10.77 9.62 -12.94
N GLU A 91 -10.19 10.11 -11.85
CA GLU A 91 -10.14 11.53 -11.52
C GLU A 91 -9.28 12.34 -12.50
N THR A 92 -8.15 11.78 -12.93
CA THR A 92 -7.16 12.52 -13.74
C THR A 92 -7.36 12.38 -15.25
N THR A 93 -7.90 11.26 -15.71
CA THR A 93 -8.04 10.95 -17.14
C THR A 93 -9.48 10.74 -17.59
N GLY A 94 -10.43 10.59 -16.65
CA GLY A 94 -11.82 10.28 -16.95
C GLY A 94 -12.05 8.86 -17.49
N ASN A 95 -11.02 8.00 -17.47
CA ASN A 95 -11.07 6.64 -17.99
C ASN A 95 -10.22 5.68 -17.13
N VAL A 96 -10.76 4.52 -16.82
CA VAL A 96 -10.03 3.44 -16.13
C VAL A 96 -9.89 2.26 -17.06
N PRO A 97 -8.65 1.87 -17.45
CA PRO A 97 -8.42 0.68 -18.27
C PRO A 97 -9.05 -0.56 -17.64
N ASP A 98 -9.64 -1.43 -18.47
CA ASP A 98 -10.38 -2.62 -18.01
C ASP A 98 -9.59 -3.51 -17.03
N LYS A 99 -8.26 -3.59 -17.18
CA LYS A 99 -7.36 -4.35 -16.30
C LYS A 99 -7.26 -3.80 -14.86
N PHE A 100 -7.76 -2.60 -14.61
CA PHE A 100 -7.74 -1.92 -13.30
C PHE A 100 -9.13 -1.65 -12.74
N GLN A 101 -10.21 -2.05 -13.44
CA GLN A 101 -11.56 -1.92 -12.89
C GLN A 101 -11.76 -2.97 -11.78
N PRO A 102 -12.18 -2.56 -10.57
CA PRO A 102 -12.52 -3.51 -9.52
C PRO A 102 -13.80 -4.29 -9.92
N ASP A 103 -13.71 -5.62 -9.89
CA ASP A 103 -14.80 -6.59 -10.12
C ASP A 103 -15.43 -6.62 -11.55
N LYS A 104 -14.78 -7.31 -12.51
CA LYS A 104 -15.50 -7.92 -13.66
C LYS A 104 -15.85 -9.41 -13.47
N ASP A 105 -15.32 -10.06 -12.44
CA ASP A 105 -15.44 -11.51 -12.24
C ASP A 105 -16.02 -11.89 -10.85
N LYS A 106 -17.03 -11.15 -10.40
CA LYS A 106 -17.88 -11.56 -9.25
C LYS A 106 -19.33 -11.71 -9.66
#